data_AF-A0AAV8WYH8-F1
#
_entry.id   AF-A0AAV8WYH8-F1
#
_cell.length_a   1.000
_cell.length_b   1.000
_cell.length_c   1.000
_cell.angle_alpha   90.00
_cell.angle_beta   90.00
_cell.angle_gamma   90.00
#
_symmetry.space_group_name_H-M   'P 1'
#
loop_
_entity.id
_entity.type
_entity.pdbx_description
1 polymer ?
#
loop_
_entity_poly.entity_id
_entity_poly.type
_entity_poly.pdbx_seq_one_letter_code
_entity_poly.pdbx_strand_id
1 'polypeptide(L)'
;MDTSNKFISINLGRQVIAVARTADLVLMMLDATKKDVHRHLLEKELESVGIRLNKNKPNIYFKIKKGGGLSFNSTCPLTKIDEKLVQMILHEYKIFNAEVLFREDCTADELIDVICANRVYLPCLYVYNKIDQISIEEVDRIARQPNSVVVR
;
A
#
# COMPACT_ATOMS: atom_id res chain seq x y z
N MET A 1 -6.73 19.94 22.07
CA MET A 1 -5.43 19.26 21.88
C MET A 1 -5.30 19.04 20.38
N ASP A 2 -4.27 19.63 19.78
CA ASP A 2 -4.11 19.95 18.36
C ASP A 2 -4.61 18.91 17.34
N THR A 3 -5.72 19.22 16.66
CA THR A 3 -6.07 18.64 15.35
C THR A 3 -5.36 19.43 14.25
N SER A 4 -4.04 19.28 14.18
CA SER A 4 -3.27 19.74 13.02
C SER A 4 -3.43 18.74 11.87
N ASN A 5 -4.47 18.92 11.04
CA ASN A 5 -4.62 18.17 9.79
C ASN A 5 -3.42 18.46 8.88
N LYS A 6 -2.45 17.53 8.81
CA LYS A 6 -1.26 17.68 7.98
C LYS A 6 -1.56 17.19 6.55
N PHE A 7 -1.81 18.14 5.66
CA PHE A 7 -1.90 17.92 4.21
C PHE A 7 -0.51 17.99 3.58
N ILE A 8 -0.18 17.05 2.68
CA ILE A 8 1.13 16.99 2.02
C ILE A 8 0.92 16.94 0.50
N SER A 9 1.52 17.89 -0.22
CA SER A 9 1.64 17.86 -1.68
C SER A 9 3.01 17.26 -2.04
N ILE A 10 3.02 16.08 -2.64
CA ILE A 10 4.26 15.34 -2.92
C ILE A 10 4.86 15.82 -4.24
N ASN A 11 5.77 16.79 -4.17
CA ASN A 11 6.75 17.05 -5.22
C ASN A 11 8.10 16.45 -4.79
N LEU A 12 8.68 15.64 -5.67
CA LEU A 12 9.78 14.68 -5.42
C LEU A 12 10.86 15.18 -4.45
N GLY A 13 10.99 14.51 -3.29
CA GLY A 13 12.09 14.70 -2.35
C GLY A 13 12.03 13.74 -1.17
N ARG A 14 13.20 13.22 -0.76
CA ARG A 14 13.38 12.27 0.36
C ARG A 14 12.85 12.81 1.71
N GLN A 15 12.75 14.14 1.85
CA GLN A 15 12.21 14.80 3.04
C GLN A 15 10.68 14.66 3.18
N VAL A 16 9.94 14.49 2.07
CA VAL A 16 8.47 14.42 2.09
C VAL A 16 7.97 13.06 2.62
N ILE A 17 8.77 12.01 2.45
CA ILE A 17 8.43 10.63 2.80
C ILE A 17 8.32 10.41 4.32
N ALA A 18 9.22 11.02 5.09
CA ALA A 18 9.20 10.91 6.55
C ALA A 18 7.92 11.53 7.14
N VAL A 19 7.47 12.64 6.55
CA VAL A 19 6.25 13.33 6.98
C VAL A 19 5.01 12.51 6.59
N ALA A 20 5.00 11.88 5.42
CA ALA A 20 3.90 11.05 4.94
C ALA A 20 3.57 9.88 5.89
N ARG A 21 4.57 9.28 6.56
CA ARG A 21 4.32 8.21 7.56
C ARG A 21 3.54 8.67 8.80
N THR A 22 3.47 9.98 9.04
CA THR A 22 2.75 10.59 10.17
C THR A 22 1.47 11.30 9.75
N ALA A 23 1.12 11.27 8.47
CA ALA A 23 -0.10 11.89 7.96
C ALA A 23 -1.31 10.98 8.18
N ASP A 24 -2.48 11.57 8.34
CA ASP A 24 -3.76 10.83 8.41
C ASP A 24 -4.34 10.56 7.02
N LEU A 25 -3.96 11.35 6.01
CA LEU A 25 -4.41 11.23 4.62
C LEU A 25 -3.35 11.78 3.66
N VAL A 26 -3.22 11.14 2.51
CA VAL A 26 -2.38 11.60 1.39
C VAL A 26 -3.27 12.22 0.31
N LEU A 27 -2.88 13.39 -0.20
CA LEU A 27 -3.51 14.01 -1.35
C LEU A 27 -2.51 14.00 -2.50
N MET A 28 -2.80 13.21 -3.54
CA MET A 28 -1.91 13.01 -4.68
C MET A 28 -2.38 13.85 -5.87
N MET A 29 -1.67 14.94 -6.14
CA MET A 29 -1.93 15.79 -7.29
C MET A 29 -1.42 15.14 -8.57
N LEU A 30 -2.31 14.95 -9.54
CA LEU A 30 -2.03 14.36 -10.85
C LEU A 30 -2.44 15.33 -11.97
N ASP A 31 -1.78 15.21 -13.11
CA ASP A 31 -2.09 15.99 -14.32
C ASP A 31 -3.00 15.14 -15.21
N ALA A 32 -4.21 15.64 -15.50
CA ALA A 32 -5.22 14.91 -16.27
C ALA A 32 -4.79 14.64 -17.72
N THR A 33 -3.85 15.42 -18.27
CA THR A 33 -3.34 15.22 -19.63
C THR A 33 -2.37 14.03 -19.74
N LYS A 34 -1.79 13.61 -18.62
CA LYS A 34 -0.81 12.53 -18.58
C LYS A 34 -1.53 11.22 -18.29
N LYS A 35 -1.42 10.27 -19.22
CA LYS A 35 -2.14 8.98 -19.27
C LYS A 35 -1.75 7.99 -18.14
N ASP A 36 -1.91 8.37 -16.88
CA ASP A 36 -1.75 7.53 -15.67
C ASP A 36 -0.33 7.03 -15.32
N VAL A 37 0.68 7.24 -16.18
CA VAL A 37 2.07 6.82 -15.91
C VAL A 37 2.62 7.42 -14.61
N HIS A 38 2.31 8.69 -14.34
CA HIS A 38 2.76 9.39 -13.15
C HIS A 38 2.19 8.81 -11.86
N ARG A 39 0.93 8.38 -11.89
CA ARG A 39 0.26 7.76 -10.73
C ARG A 39 1.00 6.49 -10.31
N HIS A 40 1.24 5.59 -11.26
CA HIS A 40 1.89 4.32 -10.96
C HIS A 40 3.31 4.49 -10.42
N LEU A 41 4.07 5.44 -10.97
CA LEU A 41 5.43 5.74 -10.48
C LEU A 41 5.42 6.24 -9.03
N LEU A 42 4.53 7.18 -8.70
CA LEU A 42 4.41 7.73 -7.34
C LEU A 42 3.92 6.68 -6.33
N GLU A 43 2.94 5.86 -6.73
CA GLU A 43 2.48 4.72 -5.92
C GLU A 43 3.64 3.78 -5.61
N LYS A 44 4.44 3.41 -6.62
CA LYS A 44 5.60 2.51 -6.46
C LYS A 44 6.67 3.11 -5.55
N GLU A 45 6.94 4.41 -5.66
CA GLU A 45 7.89 5.10 -4.77
C GLU A 45 7.41 5.04 -3.31
N LEU A 46 6.15 5.36 -3.04
CA LEU A 46 5.55 5.30 -1.71
C LEU A 46 5.50 3.86 -1.17
N GLU A 47 5.24 2.89 -2.04
CA GLU A 47 5.27 1.48 -1.68
C GLU A 47 6.68 1.00 -1.31
N SER A 48 7.72 1.49 -1.99
CA SER A 48 9.11 1.13 -1.69
C SER A 48 9.58 1.58 -0.31
N VAL A 49 8.96 2.63 0.24
CA VAL A 49 9.25 3.19 1.57
C VAL A 49 8.28 2.71 2.64
N GLY A 50 7.42 1.74 2.32
CA GLY A 50 6.53 1.07 3.25
C GLY A 50 5.22 1.80 3.53
N ILE A 51 4.79 2.69 2.64
CA ILE A 51 3.46 3.31 2.68
C ILE A 51 2.54 2.52 1.73
N ARG A 52 1.36 2.16 2.21
CA ARG A 52 0.34 1.42 1.45
C ARG A 52 -0.89 2.31 1.33
N LEU A 53 -1.15 2.79 0.12
CA LEU A 53 -2.27 3.70 -0.16
C LEU A 53 -3.55 2.91 -0.42
N ASN A 54 -4.67 3.36 0.15
CA ASN A 54 -6.01 2.81 -0.10
C ASN A 54 -6.13 1.28 0.09
N LYS A 55 -5.27 0.69 0.93
CA LYS A 55 -5.23 -0.73 1.25
C LYS A 55 -5.50 -0.92 2.74
N ASN A 56 -6.17 -2.02 3.06
CA ASN A 56 -6.31 -2.46 4.46
C ASN A 56 -5.12 -3.31 4.86
N LYS A 57 -4.86 -3.39 6.17
CA LYS A 57 -3.84 -4.27 6.70
C LYS A 57 -4.24 -5.74 6.45
N PRO A 58 -3.34 -6.56 5.86
CA PRO A 58 -3.63 -7.97 5.63
C PRO A 58 -3.95 -8.72 6.93
N ASN A 59 -4.96 -9.58 6.88
CA ASN A 59 -5.40 -10.39 8.01
C ASN A 59 -4.58 -11.70 8.11
N ILE A 60 -3.29 -11.53 8.39
CA ILE A 60 -2.36 -12.64 8.63
C ILE A 60 -1.93 -12.59 10.09
N TYR A 61 -2.15 -13.68 10.81
CA TYR A 61 -1.59 -13.84 12.15
C TYR A 61 -0.18 -14.41 12.03
N PHE A 62 0.80 -13.67 12.54
CA PHE A 62 2.21 -14.02 12.48
C PHE A 62 2.82 -13.98 13.89
N LYS A 63 3.49 -15.05 14.31
CA LYS A 63 4.16 -15.13 15.60
C LYS A 63 5.45 -15.94 15.52
N ILE A 64 6.56 -15.34 15.91
CA ILE A 64 7.85 -16.03 16.00
C ILE A 64 7.84 -17.00 17.20
N LYS A 65 8.28 -18.24 16.97
CA LYS A 65 8.39 -19.28 18.00
C LYS A 65 9.84 -19.45 18.43
N LYS A 66 10.04 -20.02 19.62
CA LYS A 66 11.39 -20.37 20.12
C LYS A 66 11.97 -21.64 19.47
N GLY A 67 11.11 -22.47 18.86
CA GLY A 67 11.47 -23.75 18.25
C GLY A 67 10.25 -24.41 17.61
N GLY A 68 10.45 -25.57 16.97
CA GLY A 68 9.37 -26.38 16.38
C GLY A 68 9.11 -26.14 14.89
N GLY A 69 9.95 -25.37 14.20
CA GLY A 69 9.84 -25.11 12.76
C GLY A 69 8.73 -24.14 12.38
N LEU A 70 8.36 -24.18 11.09
CA LEU A 70 7.25 -23.40 10.54
C LEU A 70 5.93 -24.14 10.75
N SER A 71 4.95 -23.46 11.34
CA SER A 71 3.56 -23.90 11.39
C SER A 71 2.74 -23.03 10.46
N PHE A 72 2.33 -23.61 9.33
CA PHE A 72 1.55 -22.96 8.29
C PHE A 72 0.10 -23.43 8.37
N ASN A 73 -0.83 -22.49 8.55
CA ASN A 73 -2.26 -22.76 8.58
C ASN A 73 -3.01 -21.73 7.72
N SER A 74 -4.18 -22.12 7.19
CA SER A 74 -5.08 -21.20 6.49
C SER A 74 -6.54 -21.50 6.81
N THR A 75 -7.35 -20.46 6.97
CA THR A 75 -8.81 -20.61 7.09
C THR A 75 -9.55 -20.49 5.75
N CYS A 76 -8.83 -20.15 4.67
CA CYS A 76 -9.37 -20.00 3.31
C CYS A 76 -8.45 -20.69 2.27
N PRO A 77 -8.96 -21.04 1.09
CA PRO A 77 -8.11 -21.50 0.01
C PRO A 77 -7.16 -20.38 -0.42
N LEU A 78 -5.86 -20.69 -0.47
CA LEU A 78 -4.82 -19.77 -0.91
C LEU A 78 -4.49 -20.05 -2.38
N THR A 79 -4.58 -19.03 -3.22
CA THR A 79 -4.30 -19.14 -4.66
C THR A 79 -2.97 -18.50 -5.05
N LYS A 80 -2.47 -17.58 -4.21
CA LYS A 80 -1.33 -16.72 -4.52
C LYS A 80 -0.05 -17.10 -3.79
N ILE A 81 -0.15 -17.91 -2.75
CA ILE A 81 0.96 -18.33 -1.88
C ILE A 81 0.86 -19.83 -1.61
N ASP A 82 2.01 -20.49 -1.55
CA ASP A 82 2.19 -21.82 -1.02
C ASP A 82 3.12 -21.84 0.21
N GLU A 83 3.07 -22.93 0.97
CA GLU A 83 3.90 -23.09 2.18
C GLU A 83 5.40 -22.96 1.90
N LYS A 84 5.86 -23.46 0.74
CA LYS A 84 7.27 -23.37 0.34
C LYS A 84 7.71 -21.92 0.14
N LEU A 85 6.91 -21.10 -0.54
CA LEU A 85 7.22 -19.68 -0.71
C LEU A 85 7.23 -18.95 0.64
N VAL A 86 6.29 -19.24 1.55
CA VAL A 86 6.30 -18.68 2.91
C VAL A 86 7.58 -19.04 3.63
N GLN A 87 8.01 -20.30 3.57
CA GLN A 87 9.25 -20.75 4.20
C GLN A 87 10.47 -20.03 3.62
N MET A 88 10.54 -19.88 2.29
CA MET A 88 11.63 -19.16 1.61
C MET A 88 11.71 -17.70 2.07
N ILE A 89 10.57 -17.00 2.09
CA ILE A 89 10.50 -15.61 2.56
C ILE A 89 10.97 -15.51 4.01
N LEU A 90 10.46 -16.35 4.92
CA LEU A 90 10.83 -16.31 6.33
C LEU A 90 12.32 -16.58 6.55
N HIS A 91 12.91 -17.51 5.80
CA HIS A 91 14.34 -17.80 5.86
C HIS A 91 15.21 -16.62 5.40
N GLU A 92 14.76 -15.85 4.40
CA GLU A 92 15.44 -14.63 3.96
C GLU A 92 15.51 -13.58 5.09
N TYR A 93 14.46 -13.50 5.91
CA TYR A 93 14.42 -12.69 7.13
C TYR A 93 15.09 -13.36 8.35
N LYS A 94 15.78 -14.51 8.17
CA LYS A 94 16.44 -15.30 9.22
C LYS A 94 15.47 -15.83 10.29
N ILE A 95 14.22 -16.06 9.92
CA ILE A 95 13.16 -16.60 10.80
C ILE A 95 12.96 -18.08 10.45
N PHE A 96 13.41 -18.97 11.33
CA PHE A 96 13.32 -20.42 11.12
C PHE A 96 12.15 -21.08 11.86
N ASN A 97 11.62 -20.41 12.89
CA ASN A 97 10.56 -20.94 13.74
C ASN A 97 9.45 -19.89 13.86
N ALA A 98 8.28 -20.18 13.29
CA ALA A 98 7.15 -19.24 13.28
C ALA A 98 5.81 -19.95 13.16
N GLU A 99 4.75 -19.27 13.61
CA GLU A 99 3.36 -19.56 13.28
C GLU A 99 2.87 -18.54 12.27
N VAL A 100 2.31 -19.02 11.17
CA VAL A 100 1.63 -18.20 10.18
C VAL A 100 0.23 -18.77 9.97
N LEU A 101 -0.78 -17.94 10.20
CA LEU A 101 -2.18 -18.27 9.93
C LEU A 101 -2.75 -17.22 8.98
N PHE A 102 -3.10 -17.66 7.77
CA PHE A 102 -3.77 -16.85 6.78
C PHE A 102 -5.29 -16.89 7.00
N ARG A 103 -5.93 -15.72 7.04
CA ARG A 103 -7.39 -15.60 7.13
C ARG A 103 -8.05 -15.03 5.87
N GLU A 104 -7.24 -14.67 4.89
CA GLU A 104 -7.66 -14.22 3.56
C GLU A 104 -6.59 -14.59 2.52
N ASP A 105 -6.93 -14.49 1.23
CA ASP A 105 -6.03 -14.87 0.12
C ASP A 105 -5.01 -13.76 -0.19
N CYS A 106 -3.89 -13.81 0.53
CA CYS A 106 -2.82 -12.80 0.47
C CYS A 106 -1.69 -13.10 -0.53
N THR A 107 -0.99 -12.07 -0.99
CA THR A 107 0.25 -12.19 -1.80
C THR A 107 1.52 -12.25 -0.97
N ALA A 108 2.64 -12.61 -1.60
CA ALA A 108 3.98 -12.59 -0.99
C ALA A 108 4.34 -11.22 -0.39
N ASP A 109 4.02 -10.14 -1.09
CA ASP A 109 4.28 -8.77 -0.64
C ASP A 109 3.49 -8.43 0.62
N GLU A 110 2.24 -8.90 0.72
CA GLU A 110 1.38 -8.70 1.90
C GLU A 110 1.89 -9.48 3.12
N LEU A 111 2.43 -10.68 2.91
CA LEU A 111 3.13 -11.42 3.96
C LEU A 111 4.38 -10.64 4.43
N ILE A 112 5.18 -10.12 3.50
CA ILE A 112 6.37 -9.31 3.82
C ILE A 112 5.97 -8.07 4.63
N ASP A 113 4.86 -7.42 4.29
CA ASP A 113 4.35 -6.27 5.04
C ASP A 113 4.05 -6.60 6.49
N VAL A 114 3.46 -7.77 6.76
CA VAL A 114 3.17 -8.25 8.11
C VAL A 114 4.46 -8.60 8.88
N ILE A 115 5.44 -9.22 8.21
CA ILE A 115 6.74 -9.55 8.82
C ILE A 115 7.51 -8.29 9.19
N CYS A 116 7.54 -7.29 8.31
CA CYS A 116 8.28 -6.05 8.53
C CYS A 116 7.66 -5.17 9.63
N ALA A 117 6.33 -5.25 9.85
CA ALA A 117 5.57 -4.55 10.89
C ALA A 117 5.73 -3.01 10.97
N ASN A 118 6.46 -2.39 10.05
CA ASN A 118 6.78 -0.96 10.02
C ASN A 118 6.00 -0.18 8.93
N ARG A 119 5.06 -0.86 8.27
CA ARG A 119 4.23 -0.33 7.19
C ARG A 119 3.13 0.57 7.72
N VAL A 120 2.80 1.62 6.96
CA VAL A 120 1.71 2.55 7.26
C VAL A 120 0.66 2.43 6.16
N TYR A 121 -0.60 2.23 6.55
CA TYR A 121 -1.74 2.12 5.64
C TYR A 121 -2.53 3.41 5.70
N LEU A 122 -2.61 4.14 4.59
CA LEU A 122 -3.21 5.48 4.55
C LEU A 122 -4.28 5.59 3.47
N PRO A 123 -5.39 6.30 3.73
CA PRO A 123 -6.27 6.73 2.68
C PRO A 123 -5.56 7.76 1.79
N CYS A 124 -5.79 7.67 0.48
CA CYS A 124 -5.22 8.57 -0.52
C CYS A 124 -6.29 9.06 -1.49
N LEU A 125 -6.39 10.39 -1.61
CA LEU A 125 -7.25 11.05 -2.58
C LEU A 125 -6.42 11.48 -3.80
N TYR A 126 -6.78 10.98 -4.99
CA TYR A 126 -6.17 11.38 -6.25
C TYR A 126 -6.89 12.61 -6.80
N VAL A 127 -6.14 13.68 -7.01
CA VAL A 127 -6.70 14.96 -7.47
C VAL A 127 -6.14 15.27 -8.85
N TYR A 128 -6.98 15.17 -9.87
CA TYR A 128 -6.62 15.39 -11.27
C TYR A 128 -6.87 16.85 -11.65
N ASN A 129 -5.79 17.57 -11.95
CA ASN A 129 -5.81 18.98 -12.37
C ASN A 129 -5.72 19.11 -13.91
N LYS A 130 -6.00 20.30 -14.45
CA LYS A 130 -5.96 20.65 -15.89
C LYS A 130 -7.02 19.93 -16.73
N ILE A 131 -8.22 19.79 -16.19
CA ILE A 131 -9.32 19.13 -16.91
C ILE A 131 -9.80 19.89 -18.14
N ASP A 132 -9.43 21.17 -18.27
CA ASP A 132 -9.66 22.00 -19.47
C ASP A 132 -8.92 21.48 -20.71
N GLN A 133 -7.88 20.66 -20.51
CA GLN A 133 -7.01 20.13 -21.57
C GLN A 133 -7.41 18.72 -22.03
N ILE A 134 -8.45 18.13 -21.45
CA ILE A 134 -8.99 16.82 -21.83
C ILE A 134 -10.46 16.92 -22.22
N SER A 135 -10.98 15.89 -22.90
CA SER A 135 -12.39 15.89 -23.33
C SER A 135 -13.32 15.64 -22.14
N ILE A 136 -14.58 16.05 -22.27
CA ILE A 136 -15.58 15.86 -21.21
C ILE A 136 -15.79 14.38 -20.88
N GLU A 137 -15.66 13.49 -21.87
CA GLU A 137 -15.76 12.04 -21.66
C GLU A 137 -14.61 11.52 -20.78
N GLU A 138 -13.40 12.05 -20.96
CA GLU A 138 -12.24 11.70 -20.13
C GLU A 138 -12.40 12.21 -18.70
N VAL A 139 -12.90 13.44 -18.53
CA VAL A 139 -13.20 14.01 -17.21
C VAL A 139 -14.21 13.12 -16.47
N ASP A 140 -15.30 12.76 -17.13
CA ASP A 140 -16.34 11.88 -16.58
C ASP A 140 -15.78 10.51 -16.21
N ARG A 141 -14.86 9.97 -17.02
CA ARG A 141 -14.20 8.69 -16.74
C ARG A 141 -13.34 8.79 -15.47
N ILE A 142 -12.53 9.84 -15.35
CA ILE A 142 -11.65 10.05 -14.19
C ILE A 142 -12.47 10.29 -12.92
N ALA A 143 -13.54 11.09 -12.99
CA ALA A 143 -14.39 11.41 -11.86
C ALA A 143 -15.14 10.18 -11.28
N ARG A 144 -15.35 9.13 -12.09
CA ARG A 144 -15.96 7.86 -11.64
C ARG A 144 -14.95 6.86 -11.05
N GLN A 145 -13.65 7.13 -11.13
CA GLN A 145 -12.64 6.26 -10.54
C GLN A 145 -12.68 6.33 -9.00
N PRO A 146 -12.34 5.23 -8.30
CA PRO A 146 -12.33 5.21 -6.84
C PRO A 146 -11.27 6.18 -6.29
N ASN A 147 -11.65 6.93 -5.26
CA ASN A 147 -10.81 7.91 -4.57
C ASN A 147 -10.25 9.01 -5.50
N SER A 148 -10.95 9.34 -6.59
CA SER A 148 -10.52 10.36 -7.55
C SER A 148 -11.43 11.60 -7.50
N VAL A 149 -10.82 12.78 -7.61
CA VAL A 149 -11.50 14.07 -7.73
C VAL A 149 -10.88 14.85 -8.89
N VAL A 150 -11.71 15.52 -9.67
CA VAL A 150 -11.29 16.39 -10.77
C VAL A 150 -11.37 17.85 -10.34
N VAL A 151 -10.34 18.64 -10.68
CA VAL A 151 -10.25 20.07 -10.36
C VAL A 151 -9.91 20.85 -11.62
N ARG A 152 -10.62 21.97 -11.81
CA ARG A 152 -10.42 22.91 -12.91
C ARG A 152 -9.30 23.88 -12.64
#